data_AF-A0A7V5VER5-F1
#
_entry.id   AF-A0A7V5VER5-F1
#
_cell.length_a   1.000
_cell.length_b   1.000
_cell.length_c   1.000
_cell.angle_alpha   90.00
_cell.angle_beta   90.00
_cell.angle_gamma   90.00
#
_symmetry.space_group_name_H-M   'P 1'
#
loop_
_entity.id
_entity.type
_entity.pdbx_description
1 polymer ?
#
loop_
_entity_poly.entity_id
_entity_poly.type
_entity_poly.pdbx_seq_one_letter_code
_entity_poly.pdbx_strand_id
1 'polypeptide(L)'
;MNGLDWLEEEALERWEKSFVNMLPLEREALIEHLTTHNWGESWLASMLLFIFEALLSDPIYGGNRAEAGWKWLAHVPGQPRPQHKLTYYDMG
;
A
#
# COMPACT_ATOMS: atom_id res chain seq x y z
N MET A 1 3.44 13.98 -3.67
CA MET A 1 2.13 13.55 -4.19
C MET A 1 1.15 13.69 -3.05
N ASN A 2 0.09 14.47 -3.25
CA ASN A 2 -0.89 14.83 -2.22
C ASN A 2 -2.14 13.92 -2.30
N GLY A 3 -1.94 12.61 -2.55
CA GLY A 3 -3.08 11.71 -2.83
C GLY A 3 -4.06 11.56 -1.68
N LEU A 4 -3.60 11.77 -0.43
CA LEU A 4 -4.47 11.79 0.74
C LEU A 4 -5.35 13.06 0.79
N ASP A 5 -4.78 14.21 0.43
CA ASP A 5 -5.53 15.48 0.38
C ASP A 5 -6.61 15.41 -0.70
N TRP A 6 -6.26 14.89 -1.88
CA TRP A 6 -7.21 14.70 -2.98
C TRP A 6 -8.29 13.66 -2.67
N LEU A 7 -7.97 12.58 -1.96
CA LEU A 7 -8.98 11.64 -1.46
C LEU A 7 -10.00 12.34 -0.55
N GLU A 8 -9.52 13.19 0.35
CA GLU A 8 -10.37 13.93 1.28
C GLU A 8 -11.22 14.98 0.56
N GLU A 9 -10.64 15.70 -0.40
CA GLU A 9 -11.37 16.64 -1.27
C GLU A 9 -12.52 15.94 -2.02
N GLU A 10 -12.23 14.82 -2.70
CA GLU A 10 -13.24 14.03 -3.41
C GLU A 10 -14.34 13.47 -2.49
N ALA A 11 -13.98 13.07 -1.26
CA ALA A 11 -14.95 12.60 -0.27
C ALA A 11 -15.89 13.73 0.16
N LEU A 12 -15.34 14.92 0.42
CA LEU A 12 -16.10 16.11 0.83
C LEU A 12 -16.97 16.65 -0.30
N GLU A 13 -16.47 16.72 -1.52
CA GLU A 13 -17.23 17.26 -2.67
C GLU A 13 -18.44 16.40 -3.03
N ARG A 14 -18.34 15.08 -2.86
CA ARG A 14 -19.31 14.13 -3.42
C ARG A 14 -20.21 13.48 -2.38
N TRP A 15 -19.77 13.40 -1.12
CA TRP A 15 -20.54 12.85 -0.01
C TRP A 15 -20.70 13.80 1.19
N GLU A 16 -20.10 15.00 1.16
CA GLU A 16 -20.09 15.96 2.28
C GLU A 16 -19.60 15.33 3.59
N LYS A 17 -18.72 14.32 3.48
CA LYS A 17 -18.21 13.54 4.60
C LYS A 17 -16.71 13.31 4.43
N SER A 18 -15.97 13.50 5.52
CA SER A 18 -14.56 13.11 5.59
C SER A 18 -14.40 11.60 5.37
N PHE A 19 -13.35 11.19 4.66
CA PHE A 19 -13.11 9.79 4.29
C PHE A 19 -13.14 8.84 5.49
N VAL A 20 -12.57 9.27 6.62
CA VAL A 20 -12.47 8.44 7.83
C VAL A 20 -13.84 8.12 8.44
N ASN A 21 -14.83 8.98 8.19
CA ASN A 21 -16.19 8.89 8.74
C ASN A 21 -17.18 8.19 7.79
N MET A 22 -16.76 7.81 6.59
CA MET A 22 -17.61 7.14 5.60
C MET A 22 -17.89 5.68 6.00
N LEU A 23 -19.07 5.19 5.63
CA LEU A 23 -19.40 3.77 5.72
C LEU A 23 -18.55 2.95 4.72
N PRO A 24 -18.32 1.65 4.97
CA PRO A 24 -17.51 0.81 4.07
C PRO A 24 -17.95 0.87 2.60
N LEU A 25 -19.26 0.81 2.33
CA LEU A 25 -19.80 0.91 0.97
C LEU A 25 -19.56 2.28 0.32
N GLU A 26 -19.60 3.35 1.11
CA GLU A 26 -19.31 4.71 0.61
C GLU A 26 -17.82 4.82 0.25
N ARG A 27 -16.92 4.24 1.06
CA ARG A 27 -15.47 4.23 0.76
C ARG A 27 -15.17 3.45 -0.51
N GLU A 28 -15.84 2.32 -0.73
CA GLU A 28 -15.64 1.51 -1.93
C GLU A 28 -16.09 2.24 -3.19
N ALA A 29 -17.24 2.93 -3.14
CA ALA A 29 -17.71 3.77 -4.23
C ALA A 29 -16.76 4.95 -4.53
N LEU A 30 -16.17 5.56 -3.49
CA LEU A 30 -15.16 6.60 -3.68
C LEU A 30 -13.88 6.05 -4.30
N ILE A 31 -13.38 4.90 -3.83
CA ILE A 31 -12.19 4.26 -4.42
C ILE A 31 -12.45 3.91 -5.89
N GLU A 32 -13.62 3.36 -6.21
CA GLU A 32 -14.03 3.11 -7.60
C GLU A 32 -14.01 4.41 -8.41
N HIS A 33 -14.53 5.51 -7.87
CA HIS A 33 -14.47 6.82 -8.52
C HIS A 33 -13.04 7.32 -8.74
N LEU A 34 -12.13 7.11 -7.78
CA LEU A 34 -10.73 7.50 -7.96
C LEU A 34 -10.07 6.77 -9.12
N THR A 35 -10.49 5.54 -9.44
CA THR A 35 -9.97 4.82 -10.61
C THR A 35 -10.33 5.48 -11.94
N THR A 36 -11.30 6.39 -11.99
CA THR A 36 -11.61 7.13 -13.23
C THR A 36 -10.66 8.32 -13.47
N HIS A 37 -9.76 8.60 -12.53
CA HIS A 37 -8.80 9.71 -12.60
C HIS A 37 -7.37 9.19 -12.73
N ASN A 38 -6.59 9.74 -13.67
CA ASN A 38 -5.19 9.35 -13.87
C ASN A 38 -4.33 9.44 -12.59
N TRP A 39 -4.57 10.47 -11.76
CA TRP A 39 -3.87 10.63 -10.49
C TRP A 39 -4.30 9.57 -9.46
N GLY A 40 -5.59 9.22 -9.45
CA GLY A 40 -6.18 8.27 -8.52
C GLY A 40 -5.70 6.86 -8.83
N GLU A 41 -5.71 6.45 -10.10
CA GLU A 41 -5.10 5.18 -10.53
C GLU A 41 -3.62 5.10 -10.12
N SER A 42 -2.84 6.14 -10.40
CA SER A 42 -1.40 6.17 -10.08
C SER A 42 -1.13 6.08 -8.57
N TRP A 43 -1.96 6.77 -7.78
CA TRP A 43 -1.83 6.76 -6.33
C TRP A 43 -2.26 5.42 -5.72
N LEU A 44 -3.39 4.85 -6.18
CA LEU A 44 -3.85 3.52 -5.75
C LEU A 44 -2.85 2.43 -6.13
N ALA A 45 -2.25 2.50 -7.31
CA ALA A 45 -1.18 1.58 -7.72
C ALA A 45 0.03 1.67 -6.77
N SER A 46 0.41 2.88 -6.34
CA SER A 46 1.48 3.09 -5.37
C SER A 46 1.12 2.52 -3.99
N MET A 47 -0.13 2.70 -3.54
CA MET A 47 -0.61 2.10 -2.28
C MET A 47 -0.57 0.57 -2.32
N LEU A 48 -1.04 -0.03 -3.41
CA LEU A 48 -0.98 -1.48 -3.62
C LEU A 48 0.46 -1.99 -3.64
N LEU A 49 1.37 -1.27 -4.31
CA LEU A 49 2.79 -1.60 -4.31
C LEU A 49 3.35 -1.64 -2.89
N PHE A 50 3.10 -0.60 -2.08
CA PHE A 50 3.56 -0.57 -0.69
C PHE A 50 2.95 -1.68 0.18
N ILE A 51 1.67 -2.02 -0.06
CA ILE A 51 1.03 -3.16 0.61
C ILE A 51 1.75 -4.45 0.24
N PHE A 52 2.01 -4.68 -1.05
CA PHE A 52 2.73 -5.89 -1.49
C PHE A 52 4.17 -5.94 -0.95
N GLU A 53 4.89 -4.82 -0.93
CA GLU A 53 6.22 -4.74 -0.31
C GLU A 53 6.16 -5.05 1.18
N ALA A 54 5.18 -4.51 1.91
CA ALA A 54 4.99 -4.79 3.33
C ALA A 54 4.61 -6.25 3.60
N LEU A 55 3.95 -6.92 2.65
CA LEU A 55 3.49 -8.29 2.78
C LEU A 55 4.52 -9.35 2.36
N LEU A 56 5.28 -9.06 1.30
CA LEU A 56 6.07 -10.05 0.57
C LEU A 56 7.58 -9.86 0.71
N SER A 57 8.06 -8.63 0.90
CA SER A 57 9.50 -8.37 0.98
C SER A 57 10.13 -9.08 2.18
N ASP A 58 11.39 -9.49 2.03
CA ASP A 58 12.17 -10.00 3.16
C ASP A 58 12.38 -8.85 4.18
N PRO A 59 12.20 -9.11 5.50
CA PRO A 59 12.42 -8.11 6.54
C PRO A 59 13.77 -7.35 6.44
N ILE A 60 14.81 -7.96 5.85
CA ILE A 60 16.12 -7.29 5.71
C ILE A 60 16.07 -6.02 4.86
N TYR A 61 15.09 -5.90 3.95
CA TYR A 61 14.94 -4.71 3.10
C TYR A 61 14.13 -3.60 3.79
N GLY A 62 13.83 -3.74 5.08
CA GLY A 62 13.13 -2.74 5.89
C GLY A 62 11.60 -2.79 5.80
N GLY A 63 11.06 -3.55 4.84
CA GLY A 63 9.65 -3.95 4.77
C GLY A 63 9.31 -5.10 5.73
N ASN A 64 8.06 -5.59 5.68
CA ASN A 64 7.58 -6.81 6.39
C ASN A 64 8.17 -7.03 7.79
N ARG A 65 8.16 -5.97 8.62
CA ARG A 65 8.81 -6.00 9.93
C ARG A 65 8.24 -7.14 10.78
N ALA A 66 9.13 -7.84 11.48
CA ALA A 66 8.78 -9.02 12.29
C ALA A 66 8.06 -10.14 11.51
N GLU A 67 8.22 -10.19 10.18
CA GLU A 67 7.61 -11.18 9.29
C GLU A 67 6.07 -11.16 9.37
N ALA A 68 5.48 -10.01 9.72
CA ALA A 68 4.03 -9.90 9.95
C ALA A 68 3.19 -10.23 8.71
N GLY A 69 3.63 -9.78 7.53
CA GLY A 69 3.01 -10.09 6.26
C GLY A 69 3.11 -11.57 5.90
N TRP A 70 4.28 -12.17 6.12
CA TRP A 70 4.45 -13.61 5.90
C TRP A 70 3.61 -14.47 6.84
N LYS A 71 3.53 -14.09 8.12
CA LYS A 71 2.66 -14.75 9.09
C LYS A 71 1.20 -14.66 8.69
N TRP A 72 0.76 -13.48 8.26
CA TRP A 72 -0.61 -13.27 7.78
C TRP A 72 -0.94 -14.14 6.56
N LEU A 73 0.00 -14.26 5.62
CA LEU A 73 -0.15 -15.06 4.40
C LEU A 73 0.15 -16.56 4.57
N ALA A 74 0.62 -17.00 5.74
CA ALA A 74 1.26 -18.30 5.91
C ALA A 74 2.36 -18.58 4.84
N HIS A 75 3.10 -17.54 4.48
CA HIS A 75 4.13 -17.59 3.44
C HIS A 75 5.39 -18.31 3.93
N VAL A 76 5.91 -19.21 3.09
CA VAL A 76 7.20 -19.89 3.31
C VAL A 76 8.25 -19.22 2.42
N PRO A 77 9.24 -18.51 2.99
CA PRO A 77 10.25 -17.82 2.20
C PRO A 77 11.22 -18.81 1.54
N GLY A 78 11.82 -18.40 0.43
CA GLY A 78 12.86 -19.16 -0.26
C GLY A 78 14.13 -19.32 0.57
N GLN A 79 14.85 -20.43 0.36
CA GLN A 79 16.16 -20.69 0.95
C GLN A 79 17.23 -20.78 -0.15
N PRO A 80 18.44 -20.21 0.04
CA PRO A 80 18.87 -19.45 1.21
C PRO A 80 18.21 -18.07 1.28
N ARG A 81 17.93 -17.58 2.50
CA ARG A 81 17.50 -16.20 2.71
C ARG A 81 18.67 -15.26 2.37
N PRO A 82 18.40 -14.07 1.81
CA PRO A 82 19.43 -13.07 1.61
C PRO A 82 20.06 -12.67 2.95
N GLN A 83 21.37 -12.46 2.95
CA GLN A 83 22.14 -12.05 4.12
C GLN A 83 22.54 -10.58 3.96
N HIS A 84 22.71 -9.86 5.08
CA HIS A 84 22.99 -8.42 5.09
C HIS A 84 24.06 -7.99 4.08
N LYS A 85 25.13 -8.79 3.91
CA LYS A 85 26.28 -8.52 3.02
C LYS A 85 26.01 -8.66 1.51
N LEU A 86 24.79 -9.01 1.09
CA LEU A 86 24.39 -9.22 -0.31
C LEU A 86 23.16 -8.39 -0.69
N THR A 87 22.85 -7.35 0.09
CA THR A 87 21.74 -6.45 -0.23
C THR A 87 22.08 -5.53 -1.40
N TYR A 88 21.06 -5.05 -2.11
CA TYR A 88 21.22 -4.15 -3.27
C TYR A 88 22.03 -2.89 -2.95
N TYR A 89 21.96 -2.39 -1.71
CA TYR A 89 22.68 -1.21 -1.24
C TYR A 89 24.19 -1.44 -1.04
N ASP A 90 24.63 -2.69 -0.88
CA ASP A 90 26.04 -3.03 -0.65
C ASP A 90 26.81 -3.37 -1.94
N MET A 91 26.12 -3.45 -3.09
CA MET A 91 26.71 -3.75 -4.39
C MET A 91 26.98 -2.49 -5.27
N GLY A 92 26.86 -1.29 -4.69
CA GLY A 92 27.07 0.01 -5.37
C GLY A 92 28.32 0.74 -4.94
#